data_AF-A0A7J3TU77-F1
#
_entry.id   AF-A0A7J3TU77-F1
#
_cell.length_a   1.000
_cell.length_b   1.000
_cell.length_c   1.000
_cell.angle_alpha   90.00
_cell.angle_beta   90.00
_cell.angle_gamma   90.00
#
_symmetry.space_group_name_H-M   'P 1'
#
loop_
_entity.id
_entity.type
_entity.pdbx_description
1 polymer ?
#
loop_
_entity_poly.entity_id
_entity_poly.type
_entity_poly.pdbx_seq_one_letter_code
_entity_poly.pdbx_strand_id
1 'polypeptide(L)'
;MVRIVVSKYGNVYDNEVDEILNTMLECYSRLMPHEVSLVDLYLFERSSSVEAFIKRECEELGITVTPFAETFFSTHDAWRGVPRVTICLEKVRALPELVKLGGIRHEVAHTVLHGSLEHYL
;
A
#
# COMPACT_ATOMS: atom_id res chain seq x y z
N MET A 1 -12.64 13.46 -3.48
CA MET A 1 -11.16 13.54 -3.44
C MET A 1 -10.69 12.60 -2.35
N VAL A 2 -9.78 11.67 -2.67
CA VAL A 2 -9.26 10.71 -1.68
C VAL A 2 -8.26 11.39 -0.78
N ARG A 3 -8.41 11.23 0.54
CA ARG A 3 -7.39 11.64 1.52
C ARG A 3 -6.40 10.49 1.70
N ILE A 4 -5.13 10.74 1.40
CA ILE A 4 -4.04 9.79 1.64
C ILE A 4 -3.26 10.23 2.88
N VAL A 5 -3.16 9.38 3.89
CA VAL A 5 -2.38 9.64 5.11
C VAL A 5 -1.07 8.89 5.00
N VAL A 6 0.05 9.62 4.99
CA VAL A 6 1.38 9.03 4.77
C VAL A 6 2.11 8.80 6.09
N SER A 7 2.53 7.55 6.31
CA SER A 7 3.42 7.15 7.39
C SER A 7 4.76 6.71 6.81
N LYS A 8 5.87 7.27 7.30
CA LYS A 8 7.23 6.98 6.82
C LYS A 8 8.02 6.24 7.89
N TYR A 9 8.71 5.17 7.51
CA TYR A 9 9.50 4.33 8.41
C TYR A 9 10.92 4.14 7.86
N GLY A 10 11.91 4.74 8.53
CA GLY A 10 13.29 4.80 8.08
C GLY A 10 13.56 6.03 7.21
N ASN A 11 14.59 5.96 6.37
CA ASN A 11 14.98 7.05 5.49
C ASN A 11 14.17 7.05 4.18
N VAL A 12 13.09 7.84 4.17
CA VAL A 12 12.15 8.00 3.06
C VAL A 12 12.26 9.42 2.51
N TYR A 13 12.70 9.56 1.25
CA TYR A 13 12.90 10.87 0.63
C TYR A 13 11.59 11.46 0.10
N ASP A 14 11.45 12.78 0.15
CA ASP A 14 10.22 13.47 -0.26
C ASP A 14 9.90 13.29 -1.74
N ASN A 15 10.91 13.23 -2.61
CA ASN A 15 10.69 12.99 -4.04
C ASN A 15 10.05 11.61 -4.32
N GLU A 16 10.45 10.57 -3.58
CA GLU A 16 9.84 9.23 -3.71
C GLU A 16 8.39 9.23 -3.23
N VAL A 17 8.10 9.98 -2.16
CA VAL A 17 6.74 10.14 -1.62
C VAL A 17 5.87 10.85 -2.66
N ASP A 18 6.36 11.93 -3.25
CA ASP A 18 5.63 12.71 -4.25
C ASP A 18 5.33 11.89 -5.50
N GLU A 19 6.31 11.10 -6.00
CA GLU A 19 6.11 10.21 -7.15
C GLU A 19 5.01 9.16 -6.90
N ILE A 20 5.02 8.54 -5.71
CA ILE A 20 4.00 7.56 -5.32
C ILE A 20 2.63 8.23 -5.17
N LEU A 21 2.55 9.36 -4.45
CA LEU A 21 1.30 10.08 -4.24
C LEU A 21 0.68 10.55 -5.56
N ASN A 22 1.50 11.10 -6.46
CA ASN A 22 1.03 11.53 -7.78
C ASN A 22 0.44 10.36 -8.56
N THR A 23 1.09 9.19 -8.52
CA THR A 23 0.58 7.96 -9.15
C THR A 23 -0.75 7.52 -8.55
N MET A 24 -0.86 7.52 -7.21
CA MET A 24 -2.10 7.11 -6.53
C MET A 24 -3.26 8.06 -6.84
N LEU A 25 -3.03 9.37 -6.70
CA LEU A 25 -4.04 10.40 -6.95
C LEU A 25 -4.51 10.40 -8.41
N GLU A 26 -3.58 10.24 -9.35
CA GLU A 26 -3.90 10.07 -10.77
C GLU A 26 -4.79 8.84 -11.00
N CYS A 27 -4.45 7.72 -10.37
CA CYS A 27 -5.22 6.48 -10.49
C CYS A 27 -6.64 6.62 -9.91
N TYR A 28 -6.80 7.18 -8.71
CA TYR A 28 -8.12 7.47 -8.14
C TYR A 28 -8.95 8.39 -9.04
N SER A 29 -8.34 9.45 -9.59
CA SER A 29 -9.03 10.36 -10.49
C SER A 29 -9.56 9.65 -11.75
N ARG A 30 -8.84 8.64 -12.26
CA ARG A 30 -9.26 7.86 -13.44
C ARG A 30 -10.30 6.79 -13.13
N LEU A 31 -10.33 6.29 -11.89
CA LEU A 31 -11.25 5.25 -11.44
C LEU A 31 -12.58 5.82 -10.92
N MET A 32 -12.82 7.13 -11.04
CA MET A 32 -14.11 7.69 -10.64
C MET A 32 -15.26 7.14 -11.51
N PRO A 33 -16.46 6.91 -10.93
CA PRO A 33 -16.79 7.08 -9.51
C PRO A 33 -16.31 5.91 -8.63
N HIS A 34 -15.90 6.21 -7.40
CA HIS A 34 -15.59 5.23 -6.35
C HIS A 34 -15.91 5.81 -4.97
N GLU A 35 -16.03 4.96 -3.96
CA GLU A 35 -16.43 5.37 -2.59
C GLU A 35 -15.25 5.58 -1.63
N VAL A 36 -14.02 5.28 -2.08
CA VAL A 36 -12.81 5.49 -1.29
C VAL A 36 -12.67 6.97 -0.89
N SER A 37 -12.64 7.22 0.42
CA SER A 37 -12.51 8.57 0.99
C SER A 37 -11.20 8.77 1.75
N LEU A 38 -10.67 7.70 2.33
CA LEU A 38 -9.46 7.67 3.16
C LEU A 38 -8.63 6.43 2.83
N VAL A 39 -7.31 6.59 2.71
CA VAL A 39 -6.35 5.50 2.51
C VAL A 39 -5.10 5.80 3.33
N ASP A 40 -4.58 4.79 4.01
CA ASP A 40 -3.28 4.86 4.67
C ASP A 40 -2.18 4.41 3.69
N LEU A 41 -1.15 5.23 3.53
CA LEU A 41 0.04 4.91 2.74
C LEU A 41 1.24 4.74 3.67
N TYR A 42 1.73 3.50 3.80
CA TYR A 42 2.86 3.17 4.66
C TYR A 42 4.10 2.95 3.80
N LEU A 43 5.12 3.78 4.00
CA LEU A 43 6.37 3.73 3.25
C LEU A 43 7.49 3.26 4.16
N PHE A 44 8.05 2.09 3.86
CA PHE A 44 9.17 1.52 4.61
C PHE A 44 10.44 1.60 3.77
N GLU A 45 11.54 2.05 4.37
CA GLU A 45 12.84 2.02 3.72
C GLU A 45 13.28 0.58 3.41
N ARG A 46 13.06 -0.36 4.35
CA ARG A 46 13.65 -1.71 4.33
C ARG A 46 12.62 -2.83 4.29
N SER A 47 12.91 -3.90 3.55
CA SER A 47 12.02 -5.07 3.47
C SER A 47 11.84 -5.74 4.83
N SER A 48 12.91 -5.86 5.61
CA SER A 48 12.88 -6.43 6.96
C SER A 48 11.93 -5.69 7.91
N SER A 49 11.75 -4.38 7.71
CA SER A 49 10.81 -3.59 8.50
C SER A 49 9.36 -3.85 8.09
N VAL A 50 9.10 -4.08 6.80
CA VAL A 50 7.79 -4.51 6.29
C VAL A 50 7.45 -5.89 6.83
N GLU A 51 8.37 -6.85 6.72
CA GLU A 51 8.17 -8.22 7.22
C GLU A 51 7.86 -8.24 8.71
N ALA A 52 8.64 -7.52 9.52
CA ALA A 52 8.40 -7.41 10.96
C ALA A 52 7.07 -6.70 11.27
N PHE A 53 6.67 -5.72 10.47
CA PHE A 53 5.39 -5.04 10.62
C PHE A 53 4.21 -5.96 10.31
N ILE A 54 4.20 -6.60 9.15
CA ILE A 54 3.12 -7.51 8.72
C ILE A 54 2.98 -8.68 9.68
N LYS A 55 4.10 -9.27 10.12
CA LYS A 55 4.09 -10.35 11.11
C LYS A 55 3.38 -9.93 12.40
N ARG A 56 3.70 -8.74 12.93
CA ARG A 56 3.04 -8.22 14.14
C ARG A 56 1.56 -7.94 13.92
N GLU A 57 1.18 -7.33 12.80
CA GLU A 57 -0.24 -7.10 12.47
C GLU A 57 -1.01 -8.42 12.42
N CYS A 58 -0.43 -9.45 11.81
CA CYS A 58 -1.03 -10.77 11.70
C CYS A 58 -1.16 -11.46 13.07
N GLU A 59 -0.12 -11.40 13.90
CA GLU A 59 -0.14 -11.93 15.27
C GLU A 59 -1.20 -11.23 16.14
N GLU A 60 -1.30 -9.91 16.06
CA GLU A 60 -2.27 -9.11 16.84
C GLU A 60 -3.72 -9.37 16.42
N LEU A 61 -3.95 -9.58 15.12
CA LEU A 61 -5.30 -9.74 14.56
C LEU A 61 -5.70 -11.22 14.37
N GLY A 62 -4.79 -12.16 14.63
CA GLY A 62 -5.03 -13.59 14.40
C GLY A 62 -5.19 -13.95 12.91
N ILE A 63 -4.54 -13.20 12.02
CA ILE A 63 -4.64 -13.36 10.56
C ILE A 63 -3.47 -14.21 10.06
N THR A 64 -3.72 -15.08 9.08
CA THR A 64 -2.66 -15.77 8.34
C THR A 64 -2.59 -15.24 6.92
N VAL A 65 -1.44 -14.71 6.51
CA VAL A 65 -1.18 -14.28 5.13
C VAL A 65 -0.31 -15.30 4.39
N THR A 66 -0.47 -15.36 3.07
CA THR A 66 0.37 -16.23 2.24
C THR A 66 1.75 -15.59 2.02
N PRO A 67 2.84 -16.37 1.94
CA PRO A 67 4.19 -15.84 1.74
C PRO A 67 4.36 -15.02 0.46
N PHE A 68 3.52 -15.26 -0.56
CA PHE A 68 3.60 -14.52 -1.82
C PHE A 68 3.31 -13.02 -1.63
N ALA A 69 2.38 -12.66 -0.74
CA ALA A 69 2.09 -11.27 -0.38
C ALA A 69 3.29 -10.56 0.28
N GLU A 70 4.16 -11.30 0.98
CA GLU A 70 5.36 -10.75 1.62
C GLU A 70 6.50 -10.50 0.60
N THR A 71 6.47 -11.21 -0.54
CA THR A 71 7.56 -11.11 -1.53
C THR A 71 7.43 -9.93 -2.49
N PHE A 72 6.23 -9.42 -2.75
CA PHE A 72 6.03 -8.26 -3.63
C PHE A 72 6.57 -6.96 -2.99
N PHE A 73 6.71 -5.89 -3.79
CA PHE A 73 7.23 -4.61 -3.28
C PHE A 73 6.14 -3.75 -2.62
N SER A 74 4.88 -4.06 -2.90
CA SER A 74 3.71 -3.41 -2.32
C SER A 74 2.72 -4.45 -1.83
N THR A 75 1.82 -4.05 -0.95
CA THR A 75 0.70 -4.88 -0.52
C THR A 75 -0.46 -4.00 -0.06
N HIS A 76 -1.67 -4.53 -0.18
CA HIS A 76 -2.90 -3.94 0.28
C HIS A 76 -3.53 -4.78 1.39
N ASP A 77 -4.04 -4.10 2.42
CA ASP A 77 -4.98 -4.67 3.37
C ASP A 77 -6.04 -3.66 3.78
N ALA A 78 -7.14 -4.12 4.38
CA ALA A 78 -8.08 -3.26 5.10
C ALA A 78 -8.42 -3.85 6.48
N TRP A 79 -7.46 -4.54 7.11
CA TRP A 79 -7.70 -5.35 8.31
C TRP A 79 -8.21 -4.53 9.50
N ARG A 80 -7.86 -3.24 9.55
CA ARG A 80 -8.27 -2.31 10.61
C ARG A 80 -9.45 -1.40 10.21
N GLY A 81 -10.14 -1.71 9.11
CA GLY A 81 -11.31 -0.97 8.63
C GLY A 81 -11.02 0.26 7.77
N VAL A 82 -9.75 0.59 7.56
CA VAL A 82 -9.29 1.60 6.59
C VAL A 82 -8.39 0.89 5.58
N PRO A 83 -8.55 1.11 4.27
CA PRO A 83 -7.65 0.52 3.29
C PRO A 83 -6.25 1.11 3.46
N ARG A 84 -5.27 0.22 3.52
CA ARG A 84 -3.86 0.52 3.69
C ARG A 84 -3.07 -0.05 2.53
N VAL A 85 -2.22 0.79 1.94
CA VAL A 85 -1.21 0.40 0.96
C VAL A 85 0.15 0.50 1.65
N THR A 86 0.86 -0.61 1.72
CA THR A 86 2.23 -0.67 2.25
C THR A 86 3.21 -0.84 1.10
N ILE A 87 4.26 -0.02 1.05
CA ILE A 87 5.30 -0.05 0.00
C ILE A 87 6.69 -0.15 0.62
N CYS A 88 7.50 -1.07 0.09
CA CYS A 88 8.90 -1.27 0.42
C CYS A 88 9.81 -0.52 -0.58
N LEU A 89 10.42 0.59 -0.16
CA LEU A 89 11.24 1.43 -1.03
C LEU A 89 12.53 0.74 -1.48
N GLU A 90 13.17 -0.06 -0.63
CA GLU A 90 14.31 -0.89 -1.01
C GLU A 90 14.00 -1.77 -2.24
N LYS A 91 12.81 -2.38 -2.29
CA LYS A 91 12.38 -3.17 -3.44
C LYS A 91 12.01 -2.27 -4.63
N VAL A 92 11.25 -1.19 -4.41
CA VAL A 92 10.84 -0.24 -5.48
C VAL A 92 12.05 0.33 -6.23
N ARG A 93 13.10 0.75 -5.52
CA ARG A 93 14.31 1.36 -6.09
C ARG A 93 15.03 0.44 -7.08
N ALA A 94 14.88 -0.87 -6.94
CA ALA A 94 15.49 -1.86 -7.83
C ALA A 94 14.65 -2.18 -9.09
N LEU A 95 13.42 -1.65 -9.20
CA LEU A 95 12.49 -2.02 -10.26
C LEU A 95 12.52 -1.04 -11.45
N PRO A 96 12.23 -1.51 -12.68
CA PRO A 96 11.96 -0.63 -13.80
C PRO A 96 10.72 0.23 -13.56
N GLU A 97 10.71 1.45 -14.11
CA GLU A 97 9.66 2.44 -13.85
C GLU A 97 8.23 1.94 -14.15
N LEU A 98 8.04 1.25 -15.26
CA LEU A 98 6.73 0.68 -15.62
C LEU A 98 6.24 -0.37 -14.62
N VAL A 99 7.15 -1.10 -13.97
CA VAL A 99 6.81 -2.11 -12.96
C VAL A 99 6.37 -1.42 -11.67
N LYS A 100 7.08 -0.36 -11.25
CA LYS A 100 6.66 0.46 -10.09
C LYS A 100 5.27 1.04 -10.31
N LEU A 101 5.06 1.68 -11.47
CA LEU A 101 3.79 2.28 -11.85
C LEU A 101 2.65 1.25 -11.87
N GLY A 102 2.91 0.07 -12.44
CA GLY A 102 1.95 -1.04 -12.49
C GLY A 102 1.56 -1.54 -11.10
N GLY A 103 2.53 -1.78 -10.22
CA GLY A 103 2.26 -2.28 -8.88
C GLY A 103 1.55 -1.25 -7.99
N ILE A 104 1.92 0.04 -8.05
CA ILE A 104 1.20 1.07 -7.29
C ILE A 104 -0.27 1.16 -7.72
N ARG A 105 -0.53 1.15 -9.04
CA ARG A 105 -1.90 1.17 -9.58
C ARG A 105 -2.69 -0.09 -9.21
N HIS A 106 -2.02 -1.24 -9.16
CA HIS A 106 -2.60 -2.50 -8.71
C HIS A 106 -3.11 -2.40 -7.27
N GLU A 107 -2.30 -1.89 -6.33
CA GLU A 107 -2.76 -1.71 -4.95
C GLU A 107 -3.88 -0.67 -4.83
N VAL A 108 -3.81 0.44 -5.59
CA VAL A 108 -4.90 1.42 -5.62
C VAL A 108 -6.21 0.77 -6.08
N ALA A 109 -6.17 -0.07 -7.11
CA ALA A 109 -7.35 -0.82 -7.53
C ALA A 109 -7.89 -1.71 -6.41
N HIS A 110 -7.03 -2.35 -5.62
CA HIS A 110 -7.45 -3.11 -4.45
C HIS A 110 -8.12 -2.24 -3.38
N THR A 111 -7.67 -1.00 -3.15
CA THR A 111 -8.40 -0.10 -2.23
C THR A 111 -9.82 0.24 -2.71
N VAL A 112 -10.05 0.27 -4.03
CA VAL A 112 -11.37 0.53 -4.61
C VAL A 112 -12.26 -0.70 -4.55
N LEU A 113 -11.69 -1.88 -4.80
CA LEU A 113 -12.43 -3.14 -4.90
C LEU A 113 -12.61 -3.86 -3.55
N HIS A 114 -11.67 -3.67 -2.61
CA HIS A 114 -11.55 -4.43 -1.36
C HIS A 114 -11.22 -3.53 -0.16
N GLY A 115 -11.60 -2.25 -0.21
CA GLY A 115 -11.19 -1.25 0.77
C GLY A 115 -11.92 -1.27 2.11
N SER A 116 -12.70 -2.30 2.41
CA SER A 116 -13.44 -2.43 3.67
C SER A 116 -13.35 -3.85 4.22
N LEU A 117 -13.56 -3.98 5.52
CA LEU A 117 -13.53 -5.27 6.23
C LEU A 117 -14.56 -6.28 5.68
N GLU A 118 -15.65 -5.80 5.08
CA GLU A 118 -16.71 -6.61 4.49
C GLU A 118 -16.20 -7.57 3.39
N HIS A 119 -15.08 -7.24 2.75
CA HIS A 119 -14.46 -8.06 1.72
C HIS A 119 -13.62 -9.22 2.27
N TYR A 120 -13.46 -9.30 3.59
CA TYR A 120 -12.71 -10.35 4.30
C TYR A 120 -13.62 -11.34 5.05
N LEU A 121 -14.95 -11.19 4.94
CA LEU A 121 -15.96 -12.02 5.61
C LEU A 121 -16.54 -13.11 4.68
#